data_AF-A0A1G6JA60-F1
#
_entry.id   AF-A0A1G6JA60-F1
#
_cell.length_a   1.000
_cell.length_b   1.000
_cell.length_c   1.000
_cell.angle_alpha   90.00
_cell.angle_beta   90.00
_cell.angle_gamma   90.00
#
_symmetry.space_group_name_H-M   'P 1'
#
loop_
_entity.id
_entity.type
_entity.pdbx_description
1 polymer ?
#
loop_
_entity_poly.entity_id
_entity_poly.type
_entity_poly.pdbx_seq_one_letter_code
_entity_poly.pdbx_strand_id
1 'polypeptide(L)'
;MTDEKDWAPEQLVPLDQNSEDAVEDADASAVVDPDRFGRVARGAGVAVAPDVVPGEGKSRHPRRAVIALVLVVALVGCVVAAATYGAELWGGKSVPYVVGISQEAAGSKIRGKGLAVKVATVASDDPVGTVVRTSPAAGTRARVGSTVTVYVARARVVPKVSGLQLGEAKKALRESGAKNFSIAYVASGAADGSVVATEPAEGATFQASDTITIKVARPYTVPYVVGKTEEDARAAVAEAGLVASVTYVNSDEAAQTVVAADPAPGTTIEKGATVTLQVSAPYPSDYHLLREYFDYKTHVTEFLKGEGFRLSSSSTGDGGVARVLYTSADKGNVTVTDTPFSHSFPKGPGTEDVLASGAPLPGIRLDFASADLPENAATPDESTVRQLADLCGFTGMSQTLTQDQAVVPSNLRKSSARFLCAYGEMGDYCWSVLVVREADRTRAAATCAPKSLYDAYDLGKFNNSVCDMIACVDVYG
;
A
#
# COMPACT_ATOMS: atom_id res chain seq x y z
N MET A 1 33.22 -39.14 -16.43
CA MET A 1 32.27 -39.39 -15.32
C MET A 1 31.62 -38.04 -15.03
N THR A 2 30.61 -37.67 -15.80
CA THR A 2 29.17 -38.08 -15.71
C THR A 2 28.42 -37.08 -14.81
N ASP A 3 27.42 -36.33 -15.27
CA ASP A 3 26.83 -36.22 -16.63
C ASP A 3 26.28 -34.81 -16.84
N GLU A 4 26.11 -34.41 -18.11
CA GLU A 4 25.40 -33.18 -18.50
C GLU A 4 23.91 -33.23 -18.14
N LYS A 5 23.35 -32.07 -17.74
CA LYS A 5 22.00 -31.71 -18.18
C LYS A 5 21.71 -30.22 -18.14
N ASP A 6 21.51 -29.64 -19.31
CA ASP A 6 20.86 -28.34 -19.48
C ASP A 6 19.45 -28.33 -18.88
N TRP A 7 19.05 -27.17 -18.36
CA TRP A 7 17.63 -26.81 -18.22
C TRP A 7 17.40 -25.38 -18.70
N ALA A 8 16.88 -25.27 -19.93
CA ALA A 8 16.41 -24.00 -20.50
C ALA A 8 15.07 -23.58 -19.87
N PRO A 9 14.72 -22.28 -19.87
CA PRO A 9 13.44 -21.82 -19.34
C PRO A 9 12.25 -22.32 -20.19
N GLU A 10 11.24 -22.83 -19.51
CA GLU A 10 10.05 -23.43 -20.14
C GLU A 10 9.16 -22.35 -20.78
N GLN A 11 9.11 -22.31 -22.11
CA GLN A 11 8.19 -21.44 -22.85
C GLN A 11 6.75 -22.01 -22.77
N LEU A 12 5.86 -21.30 -22.06
CA LEU A 12 4.43 -21.59 -22.07
C LEU A 12 3.72 -20.85 -23.22
N VAL A 13 3.18 -21.60 -24.18
CA VAL A 13 2.35 -21.11 -25.29
C VAL A 13 1.40 -22.24 -25.74
N PRO A 14 0.13 -21.99 -26.11
CA PRO A 14 -0.84 -21.06 -25.53
C PRO A 14 -2.18 -21.77 -25.18
N LEU A 15 -3.11 -21.04 -24.58
CA LEU A 15 -4.53 -21.21 -24.89
C LEU A 15 -5.11 -19.82 -25.15
N ASP A 16 -5.24 -19.47 -26.43
CA ASP A 16 -6.20 -18.44 -26.81
C ASP A 16 -7.61 -18.99 -26.58
N GLN A 17 -8.55 -18.09 -26.25
CA GLN A 17 -9.92 -18.11 -26.77
C GLN A 17 -10.43 -16.68 -26.68
N ASN A 18 -10.19 -15.88 -27.73
CA ASN A 18 -10.96 -14.67 -27.93
C ASN A 18 -11.15 -14.37 -29.42
N SER A 19 -12.36 -13.92 -29.74
CA SER A 19 -12.82 -13.27 -30.97
C SER A 19 -12.86 -14.05 -32.29
N GLU A 20 -13.89 -13.70 -33.06
CA GLU A 20 -14.12 -13.92 -34.49
C GLU A 20 -14.59 -15.31 -34.96
N ASP A 21 -15.88 -15.38 -35.30
CA ASP A 21 -16.36 -16.22 -36.40
C ASP A 21 -17.62 -15.59 -37.00
N ALA A 22 -17.45 -14.92 -38.13
CA ALA A 22 -18.52 -14.41 -38.98
C ALA A 22 -18.07 -14.41 -40.45
N VAL A 23 -18.99 -14.84 -41.32
CA VAL A 23 -19.02 -14.81 -42.80
C VAL A 23 -18.05 -15.68 -43.62
N GLU A 24 -18.68 -16.61 -44.36
CA GLU A 24 -18.44 -17.01 -45.77
C GLU A 24 -17.10 -17.73 -46.12
N ASP A 25 -17.03 -18.72 -47.02
CA ASP A 25 -17.96 -19.05 -48.11
C ASP A 25 -17.93 -20.55 -48.50
N ALA A 26 -18.95 -20.96 -49.26
CA ALA A 26 -19.06 -22.09 -50.21
C ALA A 26 -18.38 -23.46 -49.94
N ASP A 27 -19.22 -24.51 -49.83
CA ASP A 27 -19.24 -25.50 -50.92
C ASP A 27 -20.68 -25.97 -51.22
N ALA A 28 -20.92 -26.40 -52.46
CA ALA A 28 -22.25 -26.49 -53.06
C ALA A 28 -22.86 -27.90 -53.04
N SER A 29 -24.20 -27.98 -52.99
CA SER A 29 -25.04 -28.51 -54.09
C SER A 29 -26.47 -28.91 -53.66
N ALA A 30 -27.44 -28.02 -53.85
CA ALA A 30 -28.88 -28.37 -53.90
C ALA A 30 -29.72 -27.25 -54.56
N VAL A 31 -29.36 -26.81 -55.77
CA VAL A 31 -30.23 -25.91 -56.55
C VAL A 31 -31.37 -26.71 -57.15
N VAL A 32 -32.61 -26.41 -56.76
CA VAL A 32 -33.81 -26.84 -57.48
C VAL A 32 -34.30 -25.66 -58.33
N ASP A 33 -34.24 -25.88 -59.63
CA ASP A 33 -34.38 -24.93 -60.73
C ASP A 33 -35.83 -24.39 -60.90
N PRO A 34 -36.08 -23.07 -60.84
CA PRO A 34 -37.34 -22.48 -61.25
C PRO A 34 -37.33 -22.09 -62.75
N ASP A 35 -38.36 -22.54 -63.47
CA ASP A 35 -38.72 -22.13 -64.84
C ASP A 35 -37.69 -22.41 -65.96
N ARG A 36 -37.63 -23.67 -66.43
CA ARG A 36 -37.12 -23.99 -67.77
C ARG A 36 -38.14 -24.61 -68.71
N PHE A 37 -38.71 -23.74 -69.53
CA PHE A 37 -39.36 -23.99 -70.82
C PHE A 37 -38.83 -25.23 -71.58
N GLY A 38 -39.66 -26.27 -71.71
CA GLY A 38 -39.48 -27.33 -72.69
C GLY A 38 -39.83 -26.85 -74.10
N ARG A 39 -38.83 -26.63 -74.95
CA ARG A 39 -39.04 -26.20 -76.35
C ARG A 39 -39.28 -27.40 -77.28
N VAL A 40 -40.29 -27.23 -78.13
CA VAL A 40 -40.68 -28.07 -79.28
C VAL A 40 -39.53 -28.54 -80.18
N ALA A 41 -39.52 -29.84 -80.51
CA ALA A 41 -39.16 -30.40 -81.83
C ALA A 41 -39.80 -31.82 -81.94
N ARG A 42 -40.92 -32.03 -82.64
CA ARG A 42 -41.16 -32.18 -84.10
C ARG A 42 -40.62 -33.47 -84.73
N GLY A 43 -41.57 -34.28 -85.23
CA GLY A 43 -41.42 -35.25 -86.32
C GLY A 43 -41.88 -36.67 -85.95
N ALA A 44 -42.63 -37.42 -86.77
CA ALA A 44 -43.42 -37.07 -87.96
C ALA A 44 -44.39 -38.24 -88.30
N GLY A 45 -45.60 -37.95 -88.81
CA GLY A 45 -46.55 -38.97 -89.30
C GLY A 45 -47.26 -39.78 -88.20
N VAL A 46 -48.44 -40.38 -88.42
CA VAL A 46 -49.22 -40.56 -89.67
C VAL A 46 -50.70 -40.25 -89.39
N ALA A 47 -51.39 -39.69 -90.38
CA ALA A 47 -52.82 -39.36 -90.29
C ALA A 47 -53.71 -40.57 -90.65
N VAL A 48 -54.80 -40.77 -89.90
CA VAL A 48 -56.04 -41.40 -90.36
C VAL A 48 -57.22 -40.67 -89.73
N ALA A 49 -58.25 -40.41 -90.53
CA ALA A 49 -59.57 -39.94 -90.13
C ALA A 49 -60.60 -40.54 -91.10
N PRO A 50 -61.92 -40.45 -90.84
CA PRO A 50 -62.65 -40.45 -89.57
C PRO A 50 -63.59 -41.67 -89.50
N ASP A 51 -64.49 -41.78 -88.49
CA ASP A 51 -65.89 -42.17 -88.80
C ASP A 51 -66.92 -41.87 -87.68
N VAL A 52 -68.21 -42.01 -88.04
CA VAL A 52 -69.39 -41.47 -87.32
C VAL A 52 -70.61 -42.42 -87.54
N VAL A 53 -71.67 -42.54 -86.71
CA VAL A 53 -72.17 -41.64 -85.66
C VAL A 53 -72.45 -42.28 -84.26
N PRO A 54 -73.50 -43.08 -83.98
CA PRO A 54 -74.25 -42.83 -82.74
C PRO A 54 -74.51 -44.04 -81.81
N GLY A 55 -74.90 -43.75 -80.56
CA GLY A 55 -75.78 -44.67 -79.80
C GLY A 55 -75.51 -44.84 -78.31
N GLU A 56 -76.15 -43.99 -77.50
CA GLU A 56 -76.96 -44.39 -76.32
C GLU A 56 -76.35 -45.23 -75.16
N GLY A 57 -76.37 -44.69 -73.93
CA GLY A 57 -75.87 -45.42 -72.74
C GLY A 57 -75.93 -44.65 -71.41
N LYS A 58 -77.15 -44.29 -70.96
CA LYS A 58 -77.38 -43.45 -69.77
C LYS A 58 -77.38 -44.27 -68.46
N SER A 59 -76.43 -44.03 -67.53
CA SER A 59 -76.69 -44.29 -66.10
C SER A 59 -75.92 -43.36 -65.15
N ARG A 60 -76.66 -42.80 -64.18
CA ARG A 60 -76.12 -42.06 -63.03
C ARG A 60 -75.99 -43.04 -61.86
N HIS A 61 -74.92 -42.95 -61.07
CA HIS A 61 -74.92 -43.53 -59.72
C HIS A 61 -74.83 -42.44 -58.64
N PRO A 62 -75.83 -42.31 -57.74
CA PRO A 62 -75.91 -41.19 -56.80
C PRO A 62 -74.84 -41.21 -55.69
N ARG A 63 -74.11 -42.33 -55.52
CA ARG A 63 -73.18 -42.53 -54.40
C ARG A 63 -71.97 -41.60 -54.41
N ARG A 64 -71.39 -41.25 -55.57
CA ARG A 64 -70.23 -40.34 -55.64
C ARG A 64 -70.58 -38.89 -55.29
N ALA A 65 -71.75 -38.40 -55.73
CA ALA A 65 -72.24 -37.07 -55.37
C ALA A 65 -72.56 -36.98 -53.86
N VAL A 66 -73.14 -38.03 -53.28
CA VAL A 66 -73.38 -38.13 -51.83
C VAL A 66 -72.05 -38.17 -51.05
N ILE A 67 -71.05 -38.95 -51.48
CA ILE A 67 -69.73 -38.99 -50.83
C ILE A 67 -69.03 -37.62 -50.90
N ALA A 68 -69.07 -36.93 -52.06
CA ALA A 68 -68.51 -35.59 -52.19
C ALA A 68 -69.23 -34.57 -51.28
N LEU A 69 -70.56 -34.63 -51.21
CA LEU A 69 -71.36 -33.80 -50.30
C LEU A 69 -71.01 -34.09 -48.83
N VAL A 70 -70.88 -35.35 -48.44
CA VAL A 70 -70.48 -35.75 -47.08
C VAL A 70 -69.07 -35.28 -46.74
N LEU A 71 -68.12 -35.35 -47.67
CA LEU A 71 -66.75 -34.83 -47.48
C LEU A 71 -66.74 -33.30 -47.36
N VAL A 72 -67.54 -32.58 -48.16
CA VAL A 72 -67.69 -31.12 -48.03
C VAL A 72 -68.35 -30.74 -46.71
N VAL A 73 -69.41 -31.44 -46.29
CA VAL A 73 -70.08 -31.21 -44.99
C VAL A 73 -69.15 -31.57 -43.83
N ALA A 74 -68.35 -32.63 -43.93
CA ALA A 74 -67.33 -32.97 -42.94
C ALA A 74 -66.22 -31.91 -42.89
N LEU A 75 -65.74 -31.41 -44.03
CA LEU A 75 -64.72 -30.36 -44.09
C LEU A 75 -65.26 -29.03 -43.55
N VAL A 76 -66.50 -28.64 -43.90
CA VAL A 76 -67.20 -27.49 -43.28
C VAL A 76 -67.39 -27.72 -41.78
N GLY A 77 -67.75 -28.93 -41.35
CA GLY A 77 -67.83 -29.31 -39.94
C GLY A 77 -66.50 -29.18 -39.21
N CYS A 78 -65.39 -29.59 -39.81
CA CYS A 78 -64.04 -29.41 -39.29
C CYS A 78 -63.62 -27.93 -39.26
N VAL A 79 -63.96 -27.14 -40.28
CA VAL A 79 -63.71 -25.69 -40.31
C VAL A 79 -64.52 -24.97 -39.23
N VAL A 80 -65.81 -25.31 -39.05
CA VAL A 80 -66.65 -24.77 -37.98
C VAL A 80 -66.14 -25.23 -36.61
N ALA A 81 -65.72 -26.48 -36.45
CA ALA A 81 -65.15 -26.99 -35.21
C ALA A 81 -63.83 -26.28 -34.86
N ALA A 82 -62.93 -26.11 -35.83
CA ALA A 82 -61.68 -25.37 -35.66
C ALA A 82 -61.92 -23.89 -35.36
N ALA A 83 -62.86 -23.24 -36.06
CA ALA A 83 -63.21 -21.83 -35.84
C ALA A 83 -63.83 -21.62 -34.44
N THR A 84 -64.76 -22.48 -34.03
CA THR A 84 -65.40 -22.41 -32.70
C THR A 84 -64.44 -22.78 -31.56
N TYR A 85 -63.49 -23.70 -31.80
CA TYR A 85 -62.42 -24.05 -30.85
C TYR A 85 -61.42 -22.90 -30.71
N GLY A 86 -61.05 -22.25 -31.83
CA GLY A 86 -60.25 -21.02 -31.86
C GLY A 86 -60.94 -19.88 -31.11
N ALA A 87 -62.24 -19.69 -31.31
CA ALA A 87 -63.09 -18.71 -30.63
C ALA A 87 -63.32 -18.97 -29.13
N GLU A 88 -62.68 -19.99 -28.55
CA GLU A 88 -62.78 -20.35 -27.13
C GLU A 88 -64.22 -20.67 -26.66
N LEU A 89 -65.10 -21.10 -27.56
CA LEU A 89 -66.50 -21.45 -27.23
C LEU A 89 -66.62 -22.80 -26.50
N TRP A 90 -65.57 -23.62 -26.60
CA TRP A 90 -65.43 -24.96 -26.02
C TRP A 90 -63.94 -25.29 -25.85
N GLY A 91 -63.59 -26.24 -24.98
CA GLY A 91 -62.19 -26.62 -24.73
C GLY A 91 -61.40 -25.75 -23.73
N GLY A 92 -62.05 -24.80 -23.04
CA GLY A 92 -61.42 -23.95 -22.03
C GLY A 92 -61.07 -22.54 -22.52
N LYS A 93 -60.19 -21.84 -21.79
CA LYS A 93 -59.76 -20.47 -22.07
C LYS A 93 -58.23 -20.40 -22.08
N SER A 94 -57.63 -19.63 -22.99
CA SER A 94 -56.18 -19.48 -23.00
C SER A 94 -55.71 -18.47 -21.95
N VAL A 95 -54.61 -18.79 -21.27
CA VAL A 95 -53.95 -17.88 -20.32
C VAL A 95 -53.50 -16.62 -21.09
N PRO A 96 -53.98 -15.42 -20.73
CA PRO A 96 -53.62 -14.20 -21.44
C PRO A 96 -52.15 -13.82 -21.20
N TYR A 97 -51.51 -13.18 -22.18
CA TYR A 97 -50.20 -12.57 -21.95
C TYR A 97 -50.33 -11.40 -20.96
N VAL A 98 -49.60 -11.51 -19.85
CA VAL A 98 -49.59 -10.57 -18.72
C VAL A 98 -48.18 -10.28 -18.19
N VAL A 99 -47.12 -10.73 -18.87
CA VAL A 99 -45.74 -10.42 -18.48
C VAL A 99 -45.46 -8.93 -18.73
N GLY A 100 -44.76 -8.28 -17.80
CA GLY A 100 -44.39 -6.86 -17.87
C GLY A 100 -45.47 -5.86 -17.41
N ILE A 101 -46.68 -6.31 -17.03
CA ILE A 101 -47.72 -5.44 -16.43
C ILE A 101 -47.84 -5.66 -14.92
N SER A 102 -48.53 -4.75 -14.21
CA SER A 102 -48.71 -4.85 -12.75
C SER A 102 -49.53 -6.09 -12.34
N GLN A 103 -49.31 -6.56 -11.11
CA GLN A 103 -50.05 -7.66 -10.49
C GLN A 103 -51.58 -7.47 -10.55
N GLU A 104 -52.07 -6.25 -10.35
CA GLU A 104 -53.49 -5.90 -10.32
C GLU A 104 -54.09 -5.99 -11.74
N ALA A 105 -53.40 -5.42 -12.73
CA ALA A 105 -53.80 -5.46 -14.12
C ALA A 105 -53.77 -6.90 -14.67
N ALA A 106 -52.72 -7.66 -14.35
CA ALA A 106 -52.61 -9.08 -14.68
C ALA A 106 -53.74 -9.89 -14.03
N GLY A 107 -54.01 -9.66 -12.75
CA GLY A 107 -55.07 -10.32 -12.01
C GLY A 107 -56.45 -10.06 -12.62
N SER A 108 -56.75 -8.82 -13.00
CA SER A 108 -58.00 -8.46 -13.68
C SER A 108 -58.11 -9.10 -15.07
N LYS A 109 -57.04 -9.12 -15.86
CA LYS A 109 -57.02 -9.72 -17.21
C LYS A 109 -57.22 -11.24 -17.17
N ILE A 110 -56.65 -11.93 -16.17
CA ILE A 110 -56.82 -13.39 -15.98
C ILE A 110 -58.22 -13.71 -15.44
N ARG A 111 -58.72 -12.98 -14.43
CA ARG A 111 -60.09 -13.16 -13.90
C ARG A 111 -61.15 -12.87 -14.95
N GLY A 112 -60.94 -11.88 -15.82
CA GLY A 112 -61.80 -11.58 -16.97
C GLY A 112 -61.86 -12.70 -18.02
N LYS A 113 -60.89 -13.62 -18.04
CA LYS A 113 -60.92 -14.87 -18.81
C LYS A 113 -61.58 -16.04 -18.06
N GLY A 114 -62.16 -15.82 -16.88
CA GLY A 114 -62.79 -16.87 -16.06
C GLY A 114 -61.78 -17.83 -15.41
N LEU A 115 -60.55 -17.38 -15.19
CA LEU A 115 -59.48 -18.16 -14.55
C LEU A 115 -59.19 -17.61 -13.13
N ALA A 116 -58.81 -18.49 -12.21
CA ALA A 116 -58.40 -18.10 -10.87
C ALA A 116 -56.94 -17.64 -10.85
N VAL A 117 -56.57 -16.77 -9.90
CA VAL A 117 -55.23 -16.18 -9.80
C VAL A 117 -54.63 -16.50 -8.44
N LYS A 118 -53.43 -17.10 -8.43
CA LYS A 118 -52.57 -17.21 -7.25
C LYS A 118 -51.32 -16.37 -7.49
N VAL A 119 -50.89 -15.59 -6.50
CA VAL A 119 -49.65 -14.79 -6.58
C VAL A 119 -48.52 -15.55 -5.88
N ALA A 120 -47.34 -15.54 -6.49
CA ALA A 120 -46.07 -15.91 -5.90
C ALA A 120 -45.05 -14.80 -6.19
N THR A 121 -44.05 -14.59 -5.34
CA THR A 121 -42.97 -13.62 -5.62
C THR A 121 -41.69 -14.33 -6.04
N VAL A 122 -40.93 -13.70 -6.94
CA VAL A 122 -39.62 -14.18 -7.41
C VAL A 122 -38.64 -13.01 -7.43
N ALA A 123 -37.40 -13.25 -6.98
CA ALA A 123 -36.35 -12.24 -7.03
C ALA A 123 -35.95 -12.01 -8.50
N SER A 124 -36.22 -10.81 -9.01
CA SER A 124 -35.96 -10.43 -10.41
C SER A 124 -35.33 -9.06 -10.49
N ASP A 125 -34.78 -8.76 -11.66
CA ASP A 125 -34.23 -7.45 -12.02
C ASP A 125 -35.34 -6.54 -12.64
N ASP A 126 -36.51 -7.12 -12.93
CA ASP A 126 -37.72 -6.40 -13.37
C ASP A 126 -38.29 -5.45 -12.30
N PRO A 127 -39.04 -4.39 -12.68
CA PRO A 127 -39.65 -3.47 -11.73
C PRO A 127 -40.57 -4.19 -10.72
N VAL A 128 -40.39 -3.88 -9.43
CA VAL A 128 -41.15 -4.52 -8.33
C VAL A 128 -42.65 -4.38 -8.55
N GLY A 129 -43.39 -5.49 -8.36
CA GLY A 129 -44.84 -5.54 -8.58
C GLY A 129 -45.27 -5.85 -10.02
N THR A 130 -44.34 -5.95 -10.97
CA THR A 130 -44.62 -6.45 -12.33
C THR A 130 -44.59 -7.97 -12.41
N VAL A 131 -45.31 -8.55 -13.37
CA VAL A 131 -45.31 -10.01 -13.60
C VAL A 131 -44.12 -10.42 -14.47
N VAL A 132 -43.29 -11.32 -13.94
CA VAL A 132 -42.13 -11.91 -14.62
C VAL A 132 -42.57 -13.10 -15.49
N ARG A 133 -43.43 -13.98 -14.96
CA ARG A 133 -43.93 -15.17 -15.66
C ARG A 133 -45.24 -15.70 -15.08
N THR A 134 -45.93 -16.57 -15.82
CA THR A 134 -47.09 -17.32 -15.34
C THR A 134 -46.86 -18.83 -15.41
N SER A 135 -47.59 -19.58 -14.59
CA SER A 135 -47.70 -21.03 -14.67
C SER A 135 -49.18 -21.44 -14.54
N PRO A 136 -49.84 -21.98 -15.59
CA PRO A 136 -49.30 -22.26 -16.92
C PRO A 136 -48.81 -21.01 -17.68
N ALA A 137 -47.95 -21.21 -18.68
CA ALA A 137 -47.43 -20.13 -19.52
C ALA A 137 -48.55 -19.47 -20.36
N ALA A 138 -48.33 -18.22 -20.79
CA ALA A 138 -49.26 -17.52 -21.67
C ALA A 138 -49.54 -18.33 -22.96
N GLY A 139 -50.76 -18.22 -23.49
CA GLY A 139 -51.24 -19.02 -24.64
C GLY A 139 -51.77 -20.42 -24.27
N THR A 140 -51.27 -21.03 -23.19
CA THR A 140 -51.70 -22.36 -22.74
C THR A 140 -53.21 -22.41 -22.51
N ARG A 141 -53.90 -23.42 -23.05
CA ARG A 141 -55.32 -23.69 -22.77
C ARG A 141 -55.49 -24.21 -21.34
N ALA A 142 -56.38 -23.59 -20.58
CA ALA A 142 -56.69 -23.94 -19.21
C ALA A 142 -58.21 -24.08 -19.00
N ARG A 143 -58.64 -24.95 -18.08
CA ARG A 143 -60.07 -25.11 -17.76
C ARG A 143 -60.59 -23.84 -17.06
N VAL A 144 -61.82 -23.42 -17.36
CA VAL A 144 -62.49 -22.35 -16.61
C VAL A 144 -62.46 -22.66 -15.11
N GLY A 145 -62.15 -21.66 -14.28
CA GLY A 145 -61.96 -21.79 -12.84
C GLY A 145 -60.60 -22.35 -12.38
N SER A 146 -59.74 -22.84 -13.29
CA SER A 146 -58.40 -23.31 -12.92
C SER A 146 -57.47 -22.15 -12.53
N THR A 147 -56.49 -22.45 -11.68
CA THR A 147 -55.59 -21.46 -11.09
C THR A 147 -54.35 -21.23 -11.95
N VAL A 148 -54.16 -19.99 -12.39
CA VAL A 148 -52.89 -19.49 -12.94
C VAL A 148 -52.06 -18.91 -11.79
N THR A 149 -50.85 -19.42 -11.60
CA THR A 149 -49.87 -18.82 -10.69
C THR A 149 -49.11 -17.73 -11.40
N VAL A 150 -49.20 -16.51 -10.90
CA VAL A 150 -48.54 -15.31 -11.39
C VAL A 150 -47.30 -15.06 -10.53
N TYR A 151 -46.12 -15.04 -11.15
CA TYR A 151 -44.85 -14.78 -10.48
C TYR A 151 -44.51 -13.30 -10.63
N VAL A 152 -44.54 -12.58 -9.51
CA VAL A 152 -44.36 -11.13 -9.43
C VAL A 152 -42.94 -10.82 -8.98
N ALA A 153 -42.33 -9.81 -9.61
CA ALA A 153 -40.99 -9.34 -9.31
C ALA A 153 -40.93 -8.75 -7.90
N ARG A 154 -39.95 -9.21 -7.11
CA ARG A 154 -39.44 -8.54 -5.92
C ARG A 154 -37.96 -8.23 -6.11
N ALA A 155 -37.48 -7.16 -5.49
CA ALA A 155 -36.06 -6.84 -5.48
C ALA A 155 -35.22 -7.97 -4.88
N ARG A 156 -33.99 -8.14 -5.36
CA ARG A 156 -32.96 -8.91 -4.64
C ARG A 156 -32.49 -8.07 -3.46
N VAL A 157 -32.12 -8.72 -2.37
CA VAL A 157 -31.54 -8.07 -1.18
C VAL A 157 -30.29 -8.80 -0.75
N VAL A 158 -29.27 -8.07 -0.31
CA VAL A 158 -28.03 -8.65 0.20
C VAL A 158 -28.35 -9.43 1.49
N PRO A 159 -28.15 -10.76 1.53
CA PRO A 159 -28.37 -11.55 2.74
C PRO A 159 -27.33 -11.19 3.81
N LYS A 160 -27.64 -11.52 5.07
CA LYS A 160 -26.66 -11.44 6.15
C LYS A 160 -25.53 -12.44 5.91
N VAL A 161 -24.30 -11.94 5.75
CA VAL A 161 -23.09 -12.73 5.50
C VAL A 161 -21.91 -12.32 6.39
N SER A 162 -22.04 -11.26 7.18
CA SER A 162 -21.02 -10.82 8.14
C SER A 162 -20.76 -11.92 9.18
N GLY A 163 -19.48 -12.21 9.41
CA GLY A 163 -18.99 -13.30 10.25
C GLY A 163 -18.88 -14.67 9.56
N LEU A 164 -19.44 -14.85 8.35
CA LEU A 164 -19.23 -16.07 7.56
C LEU A 164 -17.84 -16.09 6.92
N GLN A 165 -17.32 -17.29 6.64
CA GLN A 165 -16.11 -17.44 5.83
C GLN A 165 -16.37 -17.03 4.36
N LEU A 166 -15.36 -16.49 3.69
CA LEU A 166 -15.47 -15.95 2.31
C LEU A 166 -16.13 -16.91 1.31
N GLY A 167 -15.89 -18.22 1.42
CA GLY A 167 -16.52 -19.24 0.58
C GLY A 167 -18.03 -19.36 0.79
N GLU A 168 -18.46 -19.34 2.06
CA GLU A 168 -19.87 -19.44 2.45
C GLU A 168 -20.64 -18.16 2.11
N ALA A 169 -20.04 -16.99 2.37
CA ALA A 169 -20.60 -15.70 1.98
C ALA A 169 -20.83 -15.61 0.47
N LYS A 170 -19.84 -16.01 -0.35
CA LYS A 170 -19.98 -16.09 -1.82
C LYS A 170 -21.10 -17.04 -2.24
N LYS A 171 -21.30 -18.16 -1.54
CA LYS A 171 -22.41 -19.09 -1.82
C LYS A 171 -23.77 -18.44 -1.53
N ALA A 172 -23.96 -17.86 -0.35
CA ALA A 172 -25.21 -17.21 0.04
C ALA A 172 -25.59 -16.02 -0.87
N LEU A 173 -24.59 -15.24 -1.32
CA LEU A 173 -24.79 -14.14 -2.27
C LEU A 173 -25.22 -14.65 -3.66
N ARG A 174 -24.60 -15.75 -4.16
CA ARG A 174 -25.02 -16.39 -5.42
C ARG A 174 -26.43 -16.96 -5.34
N GLU A 175 -26.79 -17.60 -4.23
CA GLU A 175 -28.16 -18.09 -3.98
C GLU A 175 -29.20 -16.95 -3.96
N SER A 176 -28.78 -15.74 -3.59
CA SER A 176 -29.61 -14.51 -3.67
C SER A 176 -29.65 -13.88 -5.08
N GLY A 177 -28.86 -14.41 -6.02
CA GLY A 177 -28.83 -13.99 -7.43
C GLY A 177 -27.69 -13.05 -7.82
N ALA A 178 -26.69 -12.83 -6.95
CA ALA A 178 -25.50 -12.05 -7.29
C ALA A 178 -24.58 -12.84 -8.23
N LYS A 179 -24.13 -12.20 -9.32
CA LYS A 179 -23.21 -12.81 -10.30
C LYS A 179 -21.77 -12.31 -10.12
N ASN A 180 -21.60 -11.03 -9.81
CA ASN A 180 -20.31 -10.34 -9.81
C ASN A 180 -19.85 -10.03 -8.38
N PHE A 181 -18.57 -10.28 -8.11
CA PHE A 181 -17.96 -10.11 -6.79
C PHE A 181 -16.63 -9.37 -6.89
N SER A 182 -16.43 -8.38 -6.02
CA SER A 182 -15.13 -7.81 -5.72
C SER A 182 -14.71 -8.23 -4.30
N ILE A 183 -13.40 -8.29 -4.03
CA ILE A 183 -12.87 -8.69 -2.72
C ILE A 183 -11.90 -7.59 -2.28
N ALA A 184 -12.22 -6.94 -1.17
CA ALA A 184 -11.34 -5.98 -0.50
C ALA A 184 -10.90 -6.59 0.83
N TYR A 185 -9.61 -6.61 1.11
CA TYR A 185 -9.10 -7.04 2.42
C TYR A 185 -8.99 -5.83 3.34
N VAL A 186 -9.40 -5.99 4.59
CA VAL A 186 -9.36 -4.93 5.62
C VAL A 186 -8.76 -5.48 6.90
N ALA A 187 -7.86 -4.72 7.52
CA ALA A 187 -7.29 -5.07 8.82
C ALA A 187 -8.40 -5.04 9.89
N SER A 188 -8.59 -6.15 10.61
CA SER A 188 -9.71 -6.36 11.53
C SER A 188 -9.35 -7.40 12.59
N GLY A 189 -9.93 -7.26 13.79
CA GLY A 189 -9.86 -8.27 14.86
C GLY A 189 -10.91 -9.39 14.71
N ALA A 190 -11.65 -9.42 13.60
CA ALA A 190 -12.50 -10.55 13.25
C ALA A 190 -11.63 -11.74 12.78
N ALA A 191 -12.17 -12.96 12.84
CA ALA A 191 -11.46 -14.17 12.42
C ALA A 191 -10.93 -14.06 10.97
N ASP A 192 -9.70 -14.51 10.73
CA ASP A 192 -9.07 -14.39 9.41
C ASP A 192 -9.91 -15.08 8.31
N GLY A 193 -9.99 -14.43 7.14
CA GLY A 193 -10.84 -14.86 6.03
C GLY A 193 -12.35 -14.65 6.19
N SER A 194 -12.83 -14.22 7.37
CA SER A 194 -14.26 -13.92 7.59
C SER A 194 -14.69 -12.59 6.95
N VAL A 195 -15.97 -12.48 6.59
CA VAL A 195 -16.53 -11.25 6.04
C VAL A 195 -16.86 -10.26 7.15
N VAL A 196 -16.28 -9.06 7.06
CA VAL A 196 -16.53 -7.94 7.99
C VAL A 196 -17.76 -7.14 7.57
N ALA A 197 -17.93 -6.92 6.26
CA ALA A 197 -19.04 -6.18 5.67
C ALA A 197 -19.14 -6.45 4.16
N THR A 198 -20.24 -5.99 3.54
CA THR A 198 -20.39 -5.93 2.08
C THR A 198 -20.72 -4.51 1.62
N GLU A 199 -20.47 -4.22 0.35
CA GLU A 199 -20.97 -3.05 -0.37
C GLU A 199 -21.64 -3.52 -1.68
N PRO A 200 -22.96 -3.35 -1.89
CA PRO A 200 -23.94 -2.78 -0.97
C PRO A 200 -24.03 -3.50 0.39
N ALA A 201 -24.44 -2.75 1.43
CA ALA A 201 -24.60 -3.25 2.78
C ALA A 201 -25.68 -4.34 2.92
N GLU A 202 -25.65 -5.10 4.01
CA GLU A 202 -26.66 -6.13 4.30
C GLU A 202 -28.09 -5.56 4.29
N GLY A 203 -29.03 -6.26 3.66
CA GLY A 203 -30.41 -5.82 3.46
C GLY A 203 -30.61 -4.81 2.33
N ALA A 204 -29.55 -4.20 1.77
CA ALA A 204 -29.68 -3.31 0.62
C ALA A 204 -30.12 -4.08 -0.64
N THR A 205 -30.81 -3.40 -1.55
CA THR A 205 -31.25 -3.99 -2.82
C THR A 205 -30.17 -3.94 -3.89
N PHE A 206 -30.08 -4.96 -4.74
CA PHE A 206 -29.12 -5.03 -5.84
C PHE A 206 -29.72 -5.69 -7.10
N GLN A 207 -29.16 -5.39 -8.27
CA GLN A 207 -29.44 -6.04 -9.55
C GLN A 207 -28.46 -7.19 -9.79
N ALA A 208 -28.84 -8.24 -10.53
CA ALA A 208 -27.97 -9.39 -10.78
C ALA A 208 -26.63 -9.03 -11.48
N SER A 209 -26.57 -7.90 -12.17
CA SER A 209 -25.37 -7.32 -12.82
C SER A 209 -24.45 -6.58 -11.86
N ASP A 210 -24.93 -6.15 -10.70
CA ASP A 210 -24.17 -5.32 -9.77
C ASP A 210 -23.00 -6.11 -9.17
N THR A 211 -21.88 -5.42 -8.94
CA THR A 211 -20.71 -6.02 -8.29
C THR A 211 -20.79 -5.83 -6.79
N ILE A 212 -21.00 -6.92 -6.05
CA ILE A 212 -20.97 -6.86 -4.59
C ILE A 212 -19.52 -6.95 -4.12
N THR A 213 -19.03 -5.90 -3.47
CA THR A 213 -17.71 -5.88 -2.84
C THR A 213 -17.79 -6.51 -1.46
N ILE A 214 -17.04 -7.58 -1.24
CA ILE A 214 -16.95 -8.29 0.03
C ILE A 214 -15.71 -7.80 0.77
N LYS A 215 -15.88 -7.18 1.93
CA LYS A 215 -14.78 -6.73 2.82
C LYS A 215 -14.41 -7.89 3.74
N VAL A 216 -13.22 -8.46 3.55
CA VAL A 216 -12.71 -9.66 4.23
C VAL A 216 -11.69 -9.27 5.28
N ALA A 217 -11.82 -9.82 6.48
CA ALA A 217 -10.89 -9.63 7.57
C ALA A 217 -9.50 -10.19 7.21
N ARG A 218 -8.47 -9.42 7.54
CA ARG A 218 -7.11 -9.90 7.77
C ARG A 218 -6.65 -9.46 9.15
N PRO A 219 -5.77 -10.22 9.83
CA PRO A 219 -5.15 -9.79 11.06
C PRO A 219 -4.38 -8.47 10.88
N TYR A 220 -4.19 -7.72 11.97
CA TYR A 220 -3.18 -6.67 12.02
C TYR A 220 -1.79 -7.32 12.06
N THR A 221 -0.85 -6.77 11.31
CA THR A 221 0.53 -7.26 11.26
C THR A 221 1.51 -6.10 11.41
N VAL A 222 2.60 -6.31 12.15
CA VAL A 222 3.65 -5.29 12.30
C VAL A 222 4.28 -5.00 10.93
N PRO A 223 4.28 -3.74 10.45
CA PRO A 223 4.88 -3.39 9.17
C PRO A 223 6.41 -3.50 9.21
N TYR A 224 7.05 -3.67 8.05
CA TYR A 224 8.51 -3.62 7.96
C TYR A 224 9.01 -2.17 8.07
N VAL A 225 9.64 -1.88 9.20
CA VAL A 225 10.11 -0.53 9.59
C VAL A 225 11.59 -0.45 9.93
N VAL A 226 12.29 -1.59 10.06
CA VAL A 226 13.74 -1.62 10.30
C VAL A 226 14.48 -1.00 9.11
N GLY A 227 15.45 -0.14 9.39
CA GLY A 227 16.19 0.64 8.39
C GLY A 227 15.46 1.88 7.86
N LYS A 228 14.27 2.21 8.37
CA LYS A 228 13.58 3.48 8.08
C LYS A 228 13.92 4.54 9.14
N THR A 229 13.66 5.81 8.81
CA THR A 229 13.66 6.89 9.82
C THR A 229 12.56 6.65 10.85
N GLU A 230 12.70 7.21 12.05
CA GLU A 230 11.66 7.17 13.08
C GLU A 230 10.32 7.74 12.56
N GLU A 231 10.37 8.84 11.79
CA GLU A 231 9.18 9.49 11.23
C GLU A 231 8.44 8.55 10.26
N ASP A 232 9.15 7.97 9.29
CA ASP A 232 8.59 7.02 8.32
C ASP A 232 8.07 5.74 9.00
N ALA A 233 8.76 5.27 10.04
CA ALA A 233 8.37 4.10 10.81
C ALA A 233 7.11 4.37 11.63
N ARG A 234 7.04 5.52 12.32
CA ARG A 234 5.86 5.97 13.07
C ARG A 234 4.65 6.15 12.14
N ALA A 235 4.85 6.72 10.96
CA ALA A 235 3.82 6.83 9.93
C ALA A 235 3.32 5.47 9.45
N ALA A 236 4.22 4.53 9.12
CA ALA A 236 3.86 3.18 8.68
C ALA A 236 3.12 2.36 9.76
N VAL A 237 3.52 2.48 11.03
CA VAL A 237 2.82 1.85 12.17
C VAL A 237 1.43 2.46 12.36
N ALA A 238 1.29 3.78 12.24
CA ALA A 238 -0.01 4.44 12.30
C ALA A 238 -0.95 4.06 11.14
N GLU A 239 -0.43 3.97 9.91
CA GLU A 239 -1.18 3.52 8.73
C GLU A 239 -1.67 2.06 8.88
N ALA A 240 -0.87 1.20 9.49
CA ALA A 240 -1.26 -0.16 9.86
C ALA A 240 -2.35 -0.23 10.96
N GLY A 241 -2.76 0.90 11.55
CA GLY A 241 -3.76 0.95 12.64
C GLY A 241 -3.21 0.54 14.00
N LEU A 242 -1.91 0.73 14.21
CA LEU A 242 -1.14 0.35 15.39
C LEU A 242 -0.60 1.60 16.11
N VAL A 243 -0.05 1.42 17.32
CA VAL A 243 0.54 2.51 18.11
C VAL A 243 2.06 2.34 18.15
N ALA A 244 2.81 3.38 17.77
CA ALA A 244 4.28 3.37 17.88
C ALA A 244 4.72 3.92 19.25
N SER A 245 5.47 3.11 20.01
CA SER A 245 6.32 3.58 21.12
C SER A 245 7.77 3.66 20.61
N VAL A 246 8.57 4.61 21.10
CA VAL A 246 9.98 4.76 20.69
C VAL A 246 10.88 4.68 21.90
N THR A 247 11.94 3.90 21.77
CA THR A 247 13.04 3.79 22.74
C THR A 247 14.35 3.99 21.99
N TYR A 248 15.18 4.94 22.42
CA TYR A 248 16.48 5.15 21.82
C TYR A 248 17.51 4.16 22.37
N VAL A 249 18.39 3.66 21.51
CA VAL A 249 19.47 2.72 21.81
C VAL A 249 20.76 3.18 21.15
N ASN A 250 21.91 2.91 21.78
CA ASN A 250 23.21 3.05 21.11
C ASN A 250 23.31 2.00 19.98
N SER A 251 23.74 2.42 18.80
CA SER A 251 23.87 1.58 17.61
C SER A 251 24.82 2.22 16.60
N ASP A 252 25.51 1.42 15.79
CA ASP A 252 26.35 1.89 14.67
C ASP A 252 25.52 2.36 13.46
N GLU A 253 24.19 2.27 13.53
CA GLU A 253 23.25 2.75 12.51
C GLU A 253 23.09 4.27 12.54
N ALA A 254 22.79 4.88 11.39
CA ALA A 254 22.59 6.32 11.27
C ALA A 254 21.53 6.83 12.28
N ALA A 255 21.81 7.97 12.92
CA ALA A 255 20.94 8.59 13.92
C ALA A 255 19.47 8.66 13.46
N GLN A 256 18.53 8.42 14.39
CA GLN A 256 17.08 8.35 14.13
C GLN A 256 16.61 7.22 13.19
N THR A 257 17.48 6.25 12.85
CA THR A 257 17.08 5.04 12.10
C THR A 257 16.55 3.95 13.03
N VAL A 258 15.46 3.27 12.66
CA VAL A 258 14.95 2.12 13.41
C VAL A 258 15.87 0.91 13.24
N VAL A 259 16.49 0.49 14.34
CA VAL A 259 17.38 -0.68 14.44
C VAL A 259 16.57 -1.97 14.61
N ALA A 260 15.50 -1.92 15.41
CA ALA A 260 14.62 -3.08 15.64
C ALA A 260 13.19 -2.64 16.00
N ALA A 261 12.25 -3.59 15.93
CA ALA A 261 10.87 -3.40 16.39
C ALA A 261 10.40 -4.62 17.18
N ASP A 262 9.64 -4.38 18.25
CA ASP A 262 9.02 -5.41 19.10
C ASP A 262 7.51 -5.13 19.27
N PRO A 263 6.60 -6.05 18.88
CA PRO A 263 6.86 -7.33 18.23
C PRO A 263 7.53 -7.20 16.85
N ALA A 264 8.25 -8.24 16.43
CA ALA A 264 9.03 -8.23 15.19
C ALA A 264 8.16 -8.01 13.93
N PRO A 265 8.70 -7.38 12.86
CA PRO A 265 8.00 -7.22 11.59
C PRO A 265 7.37 -8.51 11.05
N GLY A 266 6.15 -8.41 10.52
CA GLY A 266 5.35 -9.55 10.07
C GLY A 266 4.59 -10.31 11.17
N THR A 267 4.84 -10.02 12.45
CA THR A 267 4.09 -10.64 13.56
C THR A 267 2.63 -10.20 13.55
N THR A 268 1.70 -11.15 13.68
CA THR A 268 0.26 -10.91 13.88
C THR A 268 -0.01 -10.38 15.28
N ILE A 269 -0.76 -9.29 15.38
CA ILE A 269 -1.09 -8.61 16.64
C ILE A 269 -2.55 -8.12 16.66
N GLU A 270 -2.99 -7.66 17.84
CA GLU A 270 -4.33 -7.12 18.05
C GLU A 270 -4.47 -5.67 17.58
N LYS A 271 -5.73 -5.23 17.38
CA LYS A 271 -6.04 -3.86 16.96
C LYS A 271 -5.49 -2.84 17.96
N GLY A 272 -4.72 -1.86 17.49
CA GLY A 272 -4.19 -0.79 18.33
C GLY A 272 -3.16 -1.26 19.37
N ALA A 273 -2.60 -2.47 19.20
CA ALA A 273 -1.45 -2.90 19.98
C ALA A 273 -0.23 -1.98 19.74
N THR A 274 0.60 -1.86 20.76
CA THR A 274 1.81 -1.04 20.72
C THR A 274 2.97 -1.82 20.09
N VAL A 275 3.63 -1.22 19.12
CA VAL A 275 4.93 -1.65 18.58
C VAL A 275 5.99 -0.73 19.15
N THR A 276 6.95 -1.30 19.88
CA THR A 276 8.13 -0.60 20.39
C THR A 276 9.19 -0.56 19.31
N LEU A 277 9.55 0.64 18.86
CA LEU A 277 10.62 0.89 17.92
C LEU A 277 11.91 1.19 18.69
N GLN A 278 12.94 0.37 18.48
CA GLN A 278 14.29 0.66 18.93
C GLN A 278 14.98 1.49 17.85
N VAL A 279 15.32 2.73 18.18
CA VAL A 279 15.84 3.74 17.25
C VAL A 279 17.27 4.09 17.63
N SER A 280 18.16 4.21 16.65
CA SER A 280 19.53 4.69 16.88
C SER A 280 19.49 6.08 17.51
N ALA A 281 20.11 6.21 18.68
CA ALA A 281 20.03 7.41 19.51
C ALA A 281 20.45 8.65 18.70
N PRO A 282 19.76 9.79 18.83
CA PRO A 282 20.13 11.03 18.13
C PRO A 282 21.19 11.84 18.90
N TYR A 283 21.84 11.26 19.91
CA TYR A 283 22.72 11.96 20.86
C TYR A 283 23.97 11.11 21.18
N PRO A 284 25.10 11.76 21.55
CA PRO A 284 26.23 11.08 22.17
C PRO A 284 25.84 10.27 23.42
N SER A 285 26.61 9.23 23.73
CA SER A 285 26.41 8.36 24.89
C SER A 285 26.79 9.03 26.21
N ASP A 286 27.77 9.93 26.17
CA ASP A 286 28.26 10.72 27.31
C ASP A 286 28.85 12.05 26.78
N TYR A 287 28.77 13.12 27.58
CA TYR A 287 29.18 14.45 27.15
C TYR A 287 30.70 14.62 26.92
N HIS A 288 31.53 13.74 27.49
CA HIS A 288 32.97 13.71 27.27
C HIS A 288 33.36 13.17 25.88
N LEU A 289 32.50 12.38 25.23
CA LEU A 289 32.81 11.66 23.99
C LEU A 289 32.75 12.58 22.76
N LEU A 290 33.67 13.55 22.71
CA LEU A 290 33.71 14.65 21.74
C LEU A 290 33.68 14.22 20.27
N ARG A 291 34.04 12.97 19.97
CA ARG A 291 33.96 12.42 18.62
C ARG A 291 32.53 12.13 18.18
N GLU A 292 31.68 11.60 19.07
CA GLU A 292 30.30 11.21 18.76
C GLU A 292 29.43 12.42 18.35
N TYR A 293 29.76 13.63 18.84
CA TYR A 293 29.08 14.87 18.46
C TYR A 293 29.09 15.15 16.95
N PHE A 294 30.07 14.63 16.21
CA PHE A 294 30.12 14.78 14.76
C PHE A 294 29.17 13.84 14.01
N ASP A 295 28.71 12.78 14.66
CA ASP A 295 27.73 11.84 14.11
C ASP A 295 26.29 12.32 14.43
N TYR A 296 26.11 13.08 15.52
CA TYR A 296 24.81 13.53 16.07
C TYR A 296 24.50 15.03 15.90
N LYS A 297 24.81 15.59 14.73
CA LYS A 297 24.93 17.05 14.49
C LYS A 297 23.71 17.92 14.86
N THR A 298 22.49 17.45 14.63
CA THR A 298 21.25 18.26 14.73
C THR A 298 20.68 18.36 16.15
N HIS A 299 21.13 17.52 17.07
CA HIS A 299 20.51 17.33 18.39
C HIS A 299 21.46 17.61 19.57
N VAL A 300 22.69 18.05 19.31
CA VAL A 300 23.73 18.39 20.31
C VAL A 300 23.20 19.29 21.43
N THR A 301 22.45 20.35 21.11
CA THR A 301 21.95 21.28 22.13
C THR A 301 20.91 20.65 23.05
N GLU A 302 20.05 19.77 22.53
CA GLU A 302 19.00 19.10 23.30
C GLU A 302 19.64 18.13 24.31
N PHE A 303 20.59 17.33 23.84
CA PHE A 303 21.42 16.46 24.67
C PHE A 303 22.13 17.23 25.79
N LEU A 304 22.89 18.28 25.45
CA LEU A 304 23.63 19.08 26.43
C LEU A 304 22.72 19.74 27.47
N LYS A 305 21.50 20.18 27.08
CA LYS A 305 20.49 20.69 28.02
C LYS A 305 19.97 19.59 28.97
N GLY A 306 19.76 18.37 28.46
CA GLY A 306 19.42 17.20 29.27
C GLY A 306 20.52 16.86 30.29
N GLU A 307 21.77 16.96 29.87
CA GLU A 307 22.97 16.81 30.72
C GLU A 307 23.21 17.96 31.70
N GLY A 308 22.37 19.00 31.71
CA GLY A 308 22.42 20.11 32.66
C GLY A 308 23.22 21.35 32.21
N PHE A 309 23.83 21.31 31.02
CA PHE A 309 24.47 22.48 30.42
C PHE A 309 23.42 23.52 29.98
N ARG A 310 23.84 24.78 29.92
CA ARG A 310 23.01 25.91 29.47
C ARG A 310 23.66 26.58 28.27
N LEU A 311 22.87 26.81 27.22
CA LEU A 311 23.28 27.64 26.09
C LEU A 311 23.55 29.07 26.58
N SER A 312 24.81 29.49 26.56
CA SER A 312 25.27 30.78 27.09
C SER A 312 25.57 31.80 25.99
N SER A 313 25.89 31.35 24.78
CA SER A 313 26.17 32.21 23.62
C SER A 313 26.03 31.38 22.35
N SER A 314 25.50 31.98 21.30
CA SER A 314 25.30 31.35 20.00
C SER A 314 25.44 32.36 18.87
N SER A 315 26.09 31.96 17.79
CA SER A 315 26.24 32.75 16.57
C SER A 315 26.72 31.88 15.41
N THR A 316 26.44 32.34 14.20
CA THR A 316 27.05 31.81 12.98
C THR A 316 28.37 32.51 12.73
N GLY A 317 29.43 31.73 12.53
CA GLY A 317 30.76 32.21 12.17
C GLY A 317 30.96 32.37 10.66
N ASP A 318 32.20 32.68 10.29
CA ASP A 318 32.61 32.80 8.89
C ASP A 318 32.42 31.45 8.16
N GLY A 319 31.94 31.49 6.91
CA GLY A 319 31.58 30.27 6.18
C GLY A 319 30.31 29.56 6.65
N GLY A 320 29.53 30.15 7.58
CA GLY A 320 28.24 29.60 8.01
C GLY A 320 28.31 28.60 9.16
N VAL A 321 29.49 28.38 9.74
CA VAL A 321 29.73 27.39 10.80
C VAL A 321 29.17 27.81 12.16
N ALA A 322 28.89 26.85 13.03
CA ALA A 322 28.44 27.11 14.39
C ALA A 322 29.57 27.67 15.29
N ARG A 323 29.28 28.75 16.02
CA ARG A 323 30.08 29.30 17.13
C ARG A 323 29.18 29.40 18.36
N VAL A 324 29.23 28.39 19.23
CA VAL A 324 28.26 28.15 20.32
C VAL A 324 28.98 27.76 21.62
N LEU A 325 28.52 28.30 22.74
CA LEU A 325 29.02 28.00 24.09
C LEU A 325 27.90 27.46 24.98
N TYR A 326 28.15 26.31 25.57
CA TYR A 326 27.35 25.70 26.62
C TYR A 326 28.14 25.68 27.94
N THR A 327 27.53 26.16 29.01
CA THR A 327 28.15 26.25 30.34
C THR A 327 27.38 25.39 31.34
N SER A 328 28.06 24.59 32.14
CA SER A 328 27.49 23.93 33.32
C SER A 328 28.03 24.54 34.62
N ALA A 329 27.34 24.30 35.74
CA ALA A 329 27.79 24.68 37.07
C ALA A 329 28.88 23.74 37.62
N ASP A 330 28.87 22.48 37.17
CA ASP A 330 29.65 21.35 37.71
C ASP A 330 30.37 20.51 36.64
N LYS A 331 29.95 20.57 35.37
CA LYS A 331 30.52 19.83 34.21
C LYS A 331 31.38 20.66 33.24
N GLY A 332 31.82 21.85 33.67
CA GLY A 332 32.68 22.71 32.86
C GLY A 332 31.94 23.36 31.68
N ASN A 333 32.64 23.54 30.54
CA ASN A 333 32.10 24.21 29.35
C ASN A 333 32.32 23.38 28.08
N VAL A 334 31.27 23.23 27.27
CA VAL A 334 31.38 22.70 25.90
C VAL A 334 31.30 23.87 24.93
N THR A 335 32.27 23.99 24.03
CA THR A 335 32.32 25.03 22.99
C THR A 335 32.40 24.39 21.61
N VAL A 336 31.46 24.73 20.74
CA VAL A 336 31.53 24.41 19.31
C VAL A 336 32.04 25.64 18.57
N THR A 337 33.15 25.51 17.84
CA THR A 337 33.81 26.62 17.15
C THR A 337 34.82 26.10 16.13
N ASP A 338 35.08 26.91 15.10
CA ASP A 338 36.15 26.77 14.11
C ASP A 338 37.57 27.00 14.67
N THR A 339 37.69 27.42 15.93
CA THR A 339 38.96 27.57 16.65
C THR A 339 38.97 26.78 17.98
N PRO A 340 38.67 25.45 17.99
CA PRO A 340 38.44 24.69 19.22
C PRO A 340 39.70 24.58 20.10
N PHE A 341 40.87 24.73 19.47
CA PHE A 341 42.17 24.79 20.12
C PHE A 341 42.45 26.09 20.89
N SER A 342 41.57 27.09 20.84
CA SER A 342 41.70 28.33 21.61
C SER A 342 40.73 28.36 22.79
N HIS A 343 41.23 28.65 23.99
CA HIS A 343 40.38 28.99 25.15
C HIS A 343 39.69 30.37 24.98
N SER A 344 40.23 31.20 24.09
CA SER A 344 39.72 32.53 23.75
C SER A 344 39.06 32.50 22.37
N PHE A 345 37.73 32.41 22.37
CA PHE A 345 36.92 32.30 21.16
C PHE A 345 35.89 33.45 21.06
N PRO A 346 35.52 33.89 19.84
CA PRO A 346 34.54 34.96 19.65
C PRO A 346 33.15 34.53 20.11
N LYS A 347 32.65 35.16 21.18
CA LYS A 347 31.30 34.92 21.73
C LYS A 347 30.26 35.77 21.00
N GLY A 348 29.25 35.12 20.44
CA GLY A 348 28.11 35.77 19.82
C GLY A 348 27.11 36.35 20.82
N PRO A 349 26.37 37.42 20.47
CA PRO A 349 25.32 37.98 21.30
C PRO A 349 24.00 37.19 21.24
N GLY A 350 23.90 36.19 20.36
CA GLY A 350 22.68 35.44 20.11
C GLY A 350 22.38 34.36 21.15
N THR A 351 21.10 34.08 21.33
CA THR A 351 20.56 32.96 22.12
C THR A 351 19.79 31.94 21.25
N GLU A 352 19.67 32.21 19.95
CA GLU A 352 19.08 31.29 18.97
C GLU A 352 20.03 30.12 18.71
N ASP A 353 19.49 28.91 18.64
CA ASP A 353 20.26 27.68 18.54
C ASP A 353 20.69 27.40 17.10
N VAL A 354 21.86 27.91 16.70
CA VAL A 354 22.34 27.78 15.31
C VAL A 354 22.66 26.34 14.93
N LEU A 355 23.04 25.49 15.89
CA LEU A 355 23.30 24.06 15.67
C LEU A 355 22.00 23.31 15.38
N ALA A 356 20.95 23.51 16.20
CA ALA A 356 19.61 22.99 15.89
C ALA A 356 19.03 23.57 14.59
N SER A 357 19.49 24.76 14.18
CA SER A 357 19.14 25.40 12.90
C SER A 357 19.96 24.88 11.70
N GLY A 358 20.83 23.88 11.91
CA GLY A 358 21.59 23.22 10.84
C GLY A 358 22.94 23.88 10.48
N ALA A 359 23.47 24.81 11.27
CA ALA A 359 24.82 25.32 11.07
C ALA A 359 25.85 24.19 11.26
N PRO A 360 26.83 24.00 10.35
CA PRO A 360 27.83 22.93 10.48
C PRO A 360 28.61 23.03 11.79
N LEU A 361 28.91 21.88 12.41
CA LEU A 361 29.81 21.74 13.55
C LEU A 361 31.26 21.60 13.02
N PRO A 362 32.12 22.64 13.12
CA PRO A 362 33.46 22.62 12.52
C PRO A 362 34.52 22.00 13.45
N GLY A 363 34.29 22.04 14.75
CA GLY A 363 35.21 21.66 15.81
C GLY A 363 34.53 21.79 17.17
N ILE A 364 34.96 20.98 18.13
CA ILE A 364 34.42 20.99 19.50
C ILE A 364 35.55 20.97 20.54
N ARG A 365 35.29 21.63 21.66
CA ARG A 365 36.15 21.75 22.84
C ARG A 365 35.33 21.46 24.10
N LEU A 366 35.89 20.68 25.02
CA LEU A 366 35.45 20.58 26.41
C LEU A 366 36.53 21.17 27.30
N ASP A 367 36.22 22.26 28.01
CA ASP A 367 37.00 22.70 29.16
C ASP A 367 36.46 21.96 30.39
N PHE A 368 37.22 20.98 30.90
CA PHE A 368 36.82 20.08 31.97
C PHE A 368 36.50 20.84 33.28
N ALA A 369 35.56 20.31 34.07
CA ALA A 369 35.41 20.78 35.44
C ALA A 369 36.57 20.32 36.30
N SER A 370 36.81 21.02 37.42
CA SER A 370 37.79 20.57 38.42
C SER A 370 37.47 19.19 39.02
N ALA A 371 36.23 18.72 38.89
CA ALA A 371 35.77 17.40 39.35
C ALA A 371 36.17 16.26 38.40
N ASP A 372 36.36 16.54 37.10
CA ASP A 372 36.74 15.55 36.09
C ASP A 372 38.27 15.40 35.97
N LEU A 373 39.04 16.27 36.67
CA LEU A 373 40.49 16.23 36.66
C LEU A 373 41.03 15.06 37.52
N PRO A 374 41.96 14.23 37.00
CA PRO A 374 42.65 13.21 37.80
C PRO A 374 43.31 13.78 39.05
N GLU A 375 43.43 12.97 40.11
CA GLU A 375 44.09 13.39 41.37
C GLU A 375 45.53 13.90 41.14
N ASN A 376 46.22 13.38 40.13
CA ASN A 376 47.57 13.79 39.75
C ASN A 376 47.63 14.97 38.76
N ALA A 377 46.51 15.63 38.41
CA ALA A 377 46.48 16.72 37.44
C ALA A 377 47.23 18.00 37.89
N ALA A 378 47.70 18.07 39.14
CA ALA A 378 48.67 19.10 39.57
C ALA A 378 50.04 18.95 38.87
N THR A 379 50.36 17.76 38.37
CA THR A 379 51.54 17.46 37.54
C THR A 379 51.08 17.14 36.10
N PRO A 380 51.27 18.07 35.14
CA PRO A 380 51.00 17.81 33.72
C PRO A 380 52.00 16.78 33.19
N ASP A 381 51.60 15.51 33.19
CA ASP A 381 52.37 14.38 32.73
C ASP A 381 51.56 13.50 31.76
N GLU A 382 52.24 12.52 31.16
CA GLU A 382 51.66 11.63 30.14
C GLU A 382 50.51 10.76 30.71
N SER A 383 50.50 10.48 32.02
CA SER A 383 49.44 9.70 32.66
C SER A 383 48.17 10.52 32.90
N THR A 384 48.30 11.82 33.20
CA THR A 384 47.17 12.74 33.33
C THR A 384 46.45 12.91 31.99
N VAL A 385 47.19 13.16 30.90
CA VAL A 385 46.58 13.32 29.56
C VAL A 385 46.01 12.02 29.00
N ARG A 386 46.58 10.85 29.35
CA ARG A 386 46.00 9.55 28.99
C ARG A 386 44.66 9.34 29.66
N GLN A 387 44.54 9.53 30.98
CA GLN A 387 43.27 9.39 31.69
C GLN A 387 42.16 10.30 31.12
N LEU A 388 42.50 11.56 30.79
CA LEU A 388 41.55 12.49 30.16
C LEU A 388 41.23 12.13 28.70
N ALA A 389 42.19 11.56 27.95
CA ALA A 389 41.94 11.04 26.61
C ALA A 389 41.01 9.81 26.65
N ASP A 390 41.27 8.86 27.56
CA ASP A 390 40.45 7.67 27.78
C ASP A 390 39.01 8.05 28.20
N LEU A 391 38.85 9.06 29.07
CA LEU A 391 37.56 9.63 29.46
C LEU A 391 36.78 10.22 28.26
N CYS A 392 37.49 10.84 27.30
CA CYS A 392 36.92 11.32 26.05
C CYS A 392 36.74 10.24 24.96
N GLY A 393 37.05 8.96 25.26
CA GLY A 393 37.02 7.86 24.27
C GLY A 393 38.08 7.98 23.18
N PHE A 394 39.11 8.81 23.39
CA PHE A 394 40.13 9.09 22.39
C PHE A 394 41.16 7.96 22.28
N THR A 395 41.50 7.60 21.04
CA THR A 395 42.50 6.58 20.71
C THR A 395 43.47 7.10 19.65
N GLY A 396 44.57 6.38 19.40
CA GLY A 396 45.54 6.79 18.37
C GLY A 396 46.40 8.00 18.77
N MET A 397 46.73 8.14 20.06
CA MET A 397 47.69 9.14 20.55
C MET A 397 49.04 8.96 19.83
N SER A 398 49.53 10.02 19.20
CA SER A 398 50.70 9.98 18.31
C SER A 398 51.80 10.98 18.70
N GLN A 399 51.45 12.07 19.39
CA GLN A 399 52.39 13.09 19.83
C GLN A 399 52.06 13.56 21.26
N THR A 400 53.11 13.91 22.00
CA THR A 400 53.02 14.65 23.26
C THR A 400 54.07 15.76 23.27
N LEU A 401 53.71 16.91 23.82
CA LEU A 401 54.55 18.11 23.84
C LEU A 401 54.49 18.79 25.20
N THR A 402 55.66 19.08 25.77
CA THR A 402 55.80 19.86 27.00
C THR A 402 56.23 21.30 26.73
N GLN A 403 56.06 22.17 27.74
CA GLN A 403 56.53 23.56 27.76
C GLN A 403 57.97 23.76 27.24
N ASP A 404 58.88 22.84 27.60
CA ASP A 404 60.29 22.90 27.26
C ASP A 404 60.56 22.59 25.77
N GLN A 405 59.68 21.80 25.15
CA GLN A 405 59.77 21.37 23.76
C GLN A 405 59.08 22.33 22.78
N ALA A 406 58.08 23.09 23.26
CA ALA A 406 57.24 23.95 22.42
C ALA A 406 58.02 25.12 21.76
N VAL A 407 57.84 25.29 20.45
CA VAL A 407 58.49 26.32 19.62
C VAL A 407 57.55 27.52 19.51
N VAL A 408 57.69 28.44 20.45
CA VAL A 408 56.81 29.62 20.54
C VAL A 408 57.18 30.66 19.48
N PRO A 409 56.23 31.08 18.61
CA PRO A 409 56.44 32.13 17.63
C PRO A 409 56.91 33.45 18.25
N SER A 410 57.71 34.22 17.51
CA SER A 410 58.32 35.47 18.00
C SER A 410 57.32 36.58 18.38
N ASN A 411 56.06 36.48 17.96
CA ASN A 411 54.97 37.37 18.34
C ASN A 411 54.27 36.99 19.66
N LEU A 412 54.57 35.82 20.24
CA LEU A 412 54.03 35.37 21.53
C LEU A 412 55.13 35.41 22.60
N ARG A 413 54.74 35.48 23.88
CA ARG A 413 55.68 35.44 25.02
C ARG A 413 55.46 34.17 25.83
N LYS A 414 56.52 33.38 26.04
CA LYS A 414 56.49 32.26 27.00
C LYS A 414 56.13 32.77 28.39
N SER A 415 55.07 32.20 28.97
CA SER A 415 54.73 32.35 30.39
C SER A 415 55.44 31.27 31.23
N SER A 416 55.30 31.36 32.55
CA SER A 416 55.76 30.33 33.50
C SER A 416 54.79 29.14 33.65
N ALA A 417 53.75 29.06 32.82
CA ALA A 417 52.80 27.95 32.83
C ALA A 417 53.49 26.65 32.43
N ARG A 418 53.35 25.61 33.26
CA ARG A 418 53.76 24.25 32.92
C ARG A 418 52.60 23.57 32.22
N PHE A 419 52.83 22.92 31.09
CA PHE A 419 51.78 22.16 30.41
C PHE A 419 52.32 20.88 29.79
N LEU A 420 51.38 19.98 29.50
CA LEU A 420 51.56 18.89 28.55
C LEU A 420 50.34 18.87 27.62
N CYS A 421 50.63 18.90 26.32
CA CYS A 421 49.66 18.72 25.24
C CYS A 421 49.84 17.32 24.67
N ALA A 422 48.77 16.54 24.55
CA ALA A 422 48.72 15.31 23.77
C ALA A 422 47.92 15.54 22.48
N TYR A 423 48.30 14.85 21.41
CA TYR A 423 47.61 14.86 20.13
C TYR A 423 47.49 13.43 19.59
N GLY A 424 46.39 13.14 18.91
CA GLY A 424 46.14 11.87 18.25
C GLY A 424 45.12 11.95 17.14
N GLU A 425 44.91 10.83 16.44
CA GLU A 425 44.08 10.75 15.25
C GLU A 425 43.13 9.55 15.28
N MET A 426 41.88 9.77 14.84
CA MET A 426 40.80 8.78 14.82
C MET A 426 40.03 8.87 13.50
N GLY A 427 40.48 8.12 12.49
CA GLY A 427 39.97 8.22 11.12
C GLY A 427 40.28 9.58 10.51
N ASP A 428 39.27 10.26 9.96
CA ASP A 428 39.38 11.59 9.35
C ASP A 428 39.44 12.76 10.35
N TYR A 429 39.48 12.44 11.65
CA TYR A 429 39.46 13.41 12.74
C TYR A 429 40.75 13.34 13.54
N CYS A 430 41.07 14.44 14.19
CA CYS A 430 42.15 14.53 15.16
C CYS A 430 41.65 15.21 16.43
N TRP A 431 42.37 14.94 17.51
CA TRP A 431 42.01 15.39 18.85
C TRP A 431 43.24 15.86 19.59
N SER A 432 43.03 16.68 20.61
CA SER A 432 44.07 17.02 21.57
C SER A 432 43.55 17.04 23.00
N VAL A 433 44.45 16.80 23.95
CA VAL A 433 44.21 16.96 25.38
C VAL A 433 45.34 17.81 25.95
N LEU A 434 45.00 19.00 26.44
CA LEU A 434 45.94 19.95 27.00
C LEU A 434 45.69 20.12 28.49
N VAL A 435 46.70 19.83 29.32
CA VAL A 435 46.67 20.10 30.76
C VAL A 435 47.66 21.21 31.06
N VAL A 436 47.18 22.30 31.67
CA VAL A 436 47.96 23.51 31.98
C VAL A 436 47.92 23.77 33.48
N ARG A 437 49.10 23.96 34.08
CA ARG A 437 49.30 24.37 35.46
C ARG A 437 49.85 25.79 35.50
N GLU A 438 49.00 26.73 35.90
CA GLU A 438 49.31 28.15 36.11
C GLU A 438 49.32 28.43 37.61
N ALA A 439 50.50 28.65 38.18
CA ALA A 439 50.71 28.77 39.62
C ALA A 439 50.08 27.59 40.42
N ASP A 440 49.04 27.86 41.21
CA ASP A 440 48.31 26.90 42.03
C ASP A 440 47.05 26.32 41.37
N ARG A 441 46.72 26.75 40.14
CA ARG A 441 45.55 26.30 39.38
C ARG A 441 45.92 25.35 38.26
N THR A 442 45.22 24.21 38.19
CA THR A 442 45.20 23.37 36.99
C THR A 442 43.94 23.68 36.19
N ARG A 443 44.07 23.74 34.86
CA ARG A 443 42.97 23.67 33.90
C ARG A 443 43.30 22.56 32.89
N ALA A 444 42.29 21.88 32.38
CA ALA A 444 42.46 20.96 31.27
C ALA A 444 41.39 21.22 30.21
N ALA A 445 41.73 20.95 28.95
CA ALA A 445 40.78 20.97 27.84
C ALA A 445 41.02 19.79 26.90
N ALA A 446 39.94 19.21 26.40
CA ALA A 446 39.93 18.26 25.30
C ALA A 446 39.35 18.94 24.05
N THR A 447 39.87 18.61 22.86
CA THR A 447 39.35 19.10 21.59
C THR A 447 39.22 17.96 20.58
N CYS A 448 38.26 18.05 19.68
CA CYS A 448 38.13 17.18 18.52
C CYS A 448 37.69 17.98 17.30
N ALA A 449 38.27 17.70 16.13
CA ALA A 449 37.90 18.33 14.86
C ALA A 449 38.28 17.44 13.67
N PRO A 450 37.63 17.62 12.49
CA PRO A 450 38.09 17.04 11.24
C PRO A 450 39.53 17.51 10.95
N LYS A 451 40.37 16.63 10.40
CA LYS A 451 41.77 16.98 10.06
C LYS A 451 41.85 18.17 9.11
N SER A 452 40.89 18.27 8.19
CA SER A 452 40.77 19.38 7.22
C SER A 452 40.56 20.76 7.85
N LEU A 453 40.20 20.86 9.14
CA LEU A 453 40.21 22.15 9.84
C LEU A 453 41.63 22.72 9.94
N TYR A 454 42.63 21.85 10.12
CA TYR A 454 44.03 22.24 10.34
C TYR A 454 44.79 22.52 9.04
N ASP A 455 44.32 22.03 7.89
CA ASP A 455 44.89 22.30 6.56
C ASP A 455 44.92 23.80 6.20
N ALA A 456 44.04 24.60 6.83
CA ALA A 456 43.99 26.05 6.66
C ALA A 456 45.08 26.83 7.42
N TYR A 457 45.86 26.17 8.30
CA TYR A 457 46.80 26.82 9.21
C TYR A 457 48.26 26.66 8.77
N ASP A 458 49.01 27.76 8.84
CA ASP A 458 50.46 27.78 8.59
C ASP A 458 51.23 27.18 9.77
N LEU A 459 51.33 25.84 9.79
CA LEU A 459 52.07 25.09 10.81
C LEU A 459 53.59 25.31 10.74
N GLY A 460 54.12 25.98 9.71
CA GLY A 460 55.55 26.29 9.59
C GLY A 460 56.08 27.15 10.74
N LYS A 461 55.19 27.91 11.39
CA LYS A 461 55.49 28.71 12.59
C LYS A 461 55.57 27.90 13.90
N PHE A 462 55.08 26.65 13.88
CA PHE A 462 54.91 25.77 15.03
C PHE A 462 55.59 24.42 14.78
N ASN A 463 56.82 24.46 14.24
CA ASN A 463 57.63 23.27 13.94
C ASN A 463 56.92 22.21 13.05
N ASN A 464 55.97 22.63 12.21
CA ASN A 464 55.08 21.76 11.43
C ASN A 464 54.25 20.76 12.28
N SER A 465 53.94 21.09 13.54
CA SER A 465 53.14 20.27 14.45
C SER A 465 51.84 20.98 14.84
N VAL A 466 50.72 20.27 14.66
CA VAL A 466 49.41 20.68 15.19
C VAL A 466 49.45 20.74 16.73
N CYS A 467 50.15 19.80 17.39
CA CYS A 467 50.28 19.77 18.85
C CYS A 467 50.98 21.04 19.40
N ASP A 468 52.01 21.53 18.71
CA ASP A 468 52.74 22.76 19.07
C ASP A 468 51.92 24.03 18.76
N MET A 469 51.15 24.03 17.65
CA MET A 469 50.19 25.10 17.37
C MET A 469 49.12 25.21 18.47
N ILE A 470 48.48 24.09 18.82
CA ILE A 470 47.42 24.05 19.84
C ILE A 470 47.98 24.52 21.19
N ALA A 471 49.12 23.98 21.62
CA ALA A 471 49.75 24.37 22.87
C ALA A 471 50.13 25.85 22.91
N CYS A 472 50.73 26.38 21.83
CA CYS A 472 51.14 27.79 21.78
C CYS A 472 49.95 28.75 21.76
N VAL A 473 48.89 28.44 20.99
CA VAL A 473 47.70 29.30 20.89
C VAL A 473 46.89 29.26 22.19
N ASP A 474 46.70 28.11 22.81
CA ASP A 474 45.90 28.02 24.04
C ASP A 474 46.63 28.60 25.28
N VAL A 475 47.95 28.40 25.39
CA VAL A 475 48.72 28.78 26.60
C VAL A 475 49.32 30.18 26.52
N TYR A 476 49.61 30.69 25.32
CA TYR A 476 50.33 31.96 25.11
C TYR A 476 49.63 32.95 24.17
N GLY A 477 48.50 32.58 23.55
CA GLY A 477 47.74 33.40 22.58
C GLY A 477 46.71 34.34 23.17
#